data_AF-A0A1Y2AA30-F1
#
_entry.id   AF-A0A1Y2AA30-F1
#
_cell.length_a   1.000
_cell.length_b   1.000
_cell.length_c   1.000
_cell.angle_alpha   90.00
_cell.angle_beta   90.00
_cell.angle_gamma   90.00
#
_symmetry.space_group_name_H-M   'P 1'
#
loop_
_entity.id
_entity.type
_entity.pdbx_description
1 polymer ?
#
loop_
_entity_poly.entity_id
_entity_poly.type
_entity_poly.pdbx_seq_one_letter_code
_entity_poly.pdbx_strand_id
1 'polypeptide(L)'
;MLHVRQNEEATTECRDDPNTKELWCSECGGKGDDGKCKGLTDDEDTDLWKGCPCHDAPDFTINPSGLHRPNYEEHKKALHDHLNLPDENPKPTGPTKVLQILTDFNKNPKNIEEWAWIDWLFFATDYGTAPECRTDTLYHEERKMDPNDEDHTYYPGGEFPLKMPGFDQDCTYKNNGENAGRLFCPGKEIECKDDPHDKDPSNPEADKGTYDCDDGKKSRQPVFLCEY
;
A
#
# COMPACT_ATOMS: atom_id res chain seq x y z
N MET A 1 -72.96 11.09 -44.66
CA MET A 1 -71.98 10.01 -44.89
C MET A 1 -70.70 10.38 -44.16
N LEU A 2 -70.50 9.82 -42.95
CA LEU A 2 -69.28 9.98 -42.16
C LEU A 2 -68.27 8.94 -42.63
N HIS A 3 -67.11 9.38 -43.12
CA HIS A 3 -65.99 8.50 -43.46
C HIS A 3 -65.25 8.12 -42.18
N VAL A 4 -65.37 6.85 -41.81
CA VAL A 4 -64.55 6.21 -40.76
C VAL A 4 -63.15 6.03 -41.35
N ARG A 5 -62.16 6.75 -40.82
CA ARG A 5 -60.74 6.45 -41.07
C ARG A 5 -60.42 5.16 -40.32
N GLN A 6 -60.12 4.11 -41.06
CA GLN A 6 -59.51 2.90 -40.53
C GLN A 6 -58.06 3.25 -40.15
N ASN A 7 -57.72 3.11 -38.88
CA ASN A 7 -56.34 3.18 -38.41
C ASN A 7 -55.62 1.93 -38.94
N GLU A 8 -54.68 2.13 -39.86
CA GLU A 8 -53.70 1.10 -40.21
C GLU A 8 -52.77 0.94 -39.00
N GLU A 9 -52.84 -0.23 -38.34
CA GLU A 9 -51.85 -0.64 -37.36
C GLU A 9 -50.53 -0.86 -38.09
N ALA A 10 -49.62 0.10 -37.98
CA ALA A 10 -48.24 -0.09 -38.40
C ALA A 10 -47.62 -1.20 -37.54
N THR A 11 -47.49 -2.39 -38.11
CA THR A 11 -46.68 -3.45 -37.52
C THR A 11 -45.21 -3.04 -37.68
N THR A 12 -44.70 -2.33 -36.68
CA THR A 12 -43.26 -2.05 -36.54
C THR A 12 -42.56 -3.40 -36.42
N GLU A 13 -41.97 -3.89 -37.51
CA GLU A 13 -41.15 -5.09 -37.49
C GLU A 13 -39.97 -4.83 -36.55
N CYS A 14 -39.93 -5.56 -35.43
CA CYS A 14 -38.75 -5.62 -34.59
C CYS A 14 -37.59 -6.05 -35.47
N ARG A 15 -36.56 -5.22 -35.55
CA ARG A 15 -35.43 -5.45 -36.45
C ARG A 15 -34.78 -6.78 -36.05
N ASP A 16 -34.93 -7.80 -36.89
CA ASP A 16 -34.34 -9.13 -36.70
C ASP A 16 -32.81 -9.08 -36.91
N ASP A 17 -32.09 -8.28 -36.12
CA ASP A 17 -30.64 -8.35 -36.10
C ASP A 17 -30.22 -9.56 -35.24
N PRO A 18 -29.63 -10.62 -35.82
CA PRO A 18 -29.25 -11.82 -35.11
C PRO A 18 -28.19 -11.60 -34.01
N ASN A 19 -27.55 -10.43 -33.96
CA ASN A 19 -26.62 -10.03 -32.88
C ASN A 19 -27.31 -9.30 -31.72
N THR A 20 -28.59 -8.92 -31.83
CA THR A 20 -29.36 -8.20 -30.80
C THR A 20 -30.29 -9.10 -29.98
N LYS A 21 -30.00 -10.40 -29.92
CA LYS A 21 -30.90 -11.42 -29.34
C LYS A 21 -31.33 -11.21 -27.89
N GLU A 22 -30.72 -10.30 -27.15
CA GLU A 22 -31.14 -9.92 -25.81
C GLU A 22 -31.15 -8.41 -25.69
N LEU A 23 -32.27 -7.77 -26.04
CA LEU A 23 -32.49 -6.35 -25.80
C LEU A 23 -33.03 -6.15 -24.37
N TRP A 24 -32.37 -5.30 -23.59
CA TRP A 24 -32.70 -5.13 -22.17
C TRP A 24 -33.72 -3.99 -22.04
N CYS A 25 -34.72 -4.12 -21.18
CA CYS A 25 -35.79 -3.13 -21.08
C CYS A 25 -35.25 -1.74 -20.67
N SER A 26 -34.07 -1.66 -20.04
CA SER A 26 -33.37 -0.41 -19.76
C SER A 26 -32.90 0.34 -21.01
N GLU A 27 -32.64 -0.37 -22.11
CA GLU A 27 -32.14 0.20 -23.37
C GLU A 27 -33.27 0.69 -24.28
N CYS A 28 -34.53 0.51 -23.86
CA CYS A 28 -35.67 0.66 -24.74
C CYS A 28 -36.81 1.48 -24.08
N GLY A 29 -36.48 2.28 -23.06
CA GLY A 29 -37.44 3.14 -22.35
C GLY A 29 -38.34 2.40 -21.34
N GLY A 30 -38.01 1.15 -21.01
CA GLY A 30 -38.70 0.34 -20.01
C GLY A 30 -39.78 -0.58 -20.58
N LYS A 31 -40.31 -1.42 -19.69
CA LYS A 31 -41.33 -2.42 -19.98
C LYS A 31 -42.73 -1.85 -19.72
N GLY A 32 -43.63 -2.02 -20.68
CA GLY A 32 -45.07 -1.76 -20.59
C GLY A 32 -45.80 -2.80 -19.76
N ASP A 33 -47.05 -2.50 -19.42
CA ASP A 33 -47.94 -3.42 -18.69
C ASP A 33 -48.24 -4.68 -19.52
N ASP A 34 -48.06 -4.62 -20.83
CA ASP A 34 -48.17 -5.73 -21.78
C ASP A 34 -46.88 -6.58 -21.89
N GLY A 35 -45.85 -6.25 -21.10
CA GLY A 35 -44.56 -6.93 -21.11
C GLY A 35 -43.67 -6.57 -22.30
N LYS A 36 -44.04 -5.56 -23.10
CA LYS A 36 -43.29 -5.12 -24.29
C LYS A 36 -42.56 -3.82 -24.03
N CYS A 37 -41.59 -3.53 -24.87
CA CYS A 37 -40.81 -2.31 -24.81
C CYS A 37 -41.65 -1.05 -25.10
N LYS A 38 -41.46 0.02 -24.32
CA LYS A 38 -42.17 1.31 -24.48
C LYS A 38 -41.60 2.21 -25.60
N GLY A 39 -40.37 1.96 -26.04
CA GLY A 39 -39.62 2.80 -26.97
C GLY A 39 -38.76 3.83 -26.23
N LEU A 40 -37.60 4.15 -26.79
CA LEU A 40 -36.77 5.26 -26.31
C LEU A 40 -37.47 6.59 -26.60
N THR A 41 -37.51 7.49 -25.62
CA THR A 41 -38.21 8.79 -25.75
C THR A 41 -37.27 9.95 -26.09
N ASP A 42 -35.97 9.70 -26.21
CA ASP A 42 -34.95 10.69 -26.49
C ASP A 42 -34.54 10.71 -27.96
N ASP A 43 -34.69 11.92 -28.53
CA ASP A 43 -34.19 12.44 -29.80
C ASP A 43 -34.55 11.69 -31.10
N GLU A 44 -35.56 12.26 -31.78
CA GLU A 44 -35.98 12.09 -33.18
C GLU A 44 -36.54 10.72 -33.62
N ASP A 45 -36.21 9.61 -32.97
CA ASP A 45 -36.74 8.26 -33.28
C ASP A 45 -37.47 7.61 -32.08
N THR A 46 -38.62 8.17 -31.71
CA THR A 46 -39.34 7.86 -30.46
C THR A 46 -40.06 6.50 -30.38
N ASP A 47 -39.99 5.69 -31.45
CA ASP A 47 -40.70 4.40 -31.52
C ASP A 47 -39.75 3.23 -31.85
N LEU A 48 -38.42 3.45 -31.82
CA LEU A 48 -37.46 2.38 -32.02
C LEU A 48 -37.70 1.30 -30.93
N TRP A 49 -38.00 0.09 -31.38
CA TRP A 49 -38.29 -1.10 -30.55
C TRP A 49 -39.61 -1.12 -29.78
N LYS A 50 -40.47 -0.11 -29.94
CA LYS A 50 -41.78 -0.10 -29.27
C LYS A 50 -42.61 -1.32 -29.70
N GLY A 51 -43.11 -2.06 -28.72
CA GLY A 51 -43.87 -3.28 -28.94
C GLY A 51 -43.01 -4.55 -29.11
N CYS A 52 -41.68 -4.44 -29.09
CA CYS A 52 -40.78 -5.60 -29.13
C CYS A 52 -40.64 -6.25 -27.74
N PRO A 53 -40.38 -7.58 -27.68
CA PRO A 53 -40.07 -8.24 -26.42
C PRO A 53 -38.73 -7.73 -25.88
N CYS A 54 -38.68 -7.45 -24.58
CA CYS A 54 -37.45 -7.08 -23.88
C CYS A 54 -37.29 -7.90 -22.59
N HIS A 55 -36.04 -8.08 -22.15
CA HIS A 55 -35.72 -8.75 -20.90
C HIS A 55 -35.50 -7.74 -19.77
N ASP A 56 -35.89 -8.10 -18.55
CA ASP A 56 -35.62 -7.26 -17.40
C ASP A 56 -34.10 -7.12 -17.24
N ALA A 57 -33.62 -5.92 -16.91
CA ALA A 57 -32.20 -5.74 -16.62
C ALA A 57 -31.81 -6.68 -15.47
N PRO A 58 -30.61 -7.30 -15.51
CA PRO A 58 -30.10 -8.04 -14.37
C PRO A 58 -30.03 -7.09 -13.18
N ASP A 59 -30.24 -7.65 -12.00
CA ASP A 59 -30.17 -6.88 -10.77
C ASP A 59 -28.72 -6.48 -10.49
N PHE A 60 -28.36 -5.26 -10.92
CA PHE A 60 -27.05 -4.68 -10.69
C PHE A 60 -26.77 -4.38 -9.20
N THR A 61 -27.75 -4.53 -8.30
CA THR A 61 -27.51 -4.45 -6.85
C THR A 61 -26.91 -5.74 -6.30
N ILE A 62 -27.07 -6.86 -7.02
CA ILE A 62 -26.35 -8.09 -6.76
C ILE A 62 -24.96 -7.91 -7.38
N ASN A 63 -23.98 -7.59 -6.55
CA ASN A 63 -22.59 -7.42 -6.97
C ASN A 63 -22.14 -8.70 -7.68
N PRO A 64 -22.04 -8.72 -9.02
CA PRO A 64 -21.69 -9.95 -9.71
C PRO A 64 -20.30 -10.34 -9.25
N SER A 65 -20.04 -11.64 -9.09
CA SER A 65 -18.70 -12.14 -8.86
C SER A 65 -17.76 -11.46 -9.84
N GLY A 66 -16.73 -10.78 -9.33
CA GLY A 66 -15.80 -10.00 -10.17
C GLY A 66 -15.38 -10.85 -11.36
N LEU A 67 -15.60 -10.35 -12.57
CA LEU A 67 -15.38 -11.12 -13.80
C LEU A 67 -13.95 -11.65 -13.79
N HIS A 68 -13.79 -12.97 -13.59
CA HIS A 68 -12.47 -13.57 -13.57
C HIS A 68 -11.90 -13.53 -14.98
N ARG A 69 -11.03 -12.55 -15.22
CA ARG A 69 -10.31 -12.36 -16.48
C ARG A 69 -8.90 -12.90 -16.25
N PRO A 70 -8.63 -14.19 -16.49
CA PRO A 70 -7.32 -14.79 -16.21
C PRO A 70 -6.18 -14.08 -16.96
N ASN A 71 -6.49 -13.44 -18.09
CA ASN A 71 -5.53 -12.72 -18.93
C ASN A 71 -5.59 -11.20 -18.73
N TYR A 72 -6.17 -10.71 -17.62
CA TYR A 72 -6.32 -9.27 -17.38
C TYR A 72 -4.98 -8.54 -17.39
N GLU A 73 -3.97 -9.10 -16.71
CA GLU A 73 -2.63 -8.51 -16.65
C GLU A 73 -1.95 -8.48 -18.03
N GLU A 74 -2.13 -9.55 -18.83
CA GLU A 74 -1.59 -9.62 -20.18
C GLU A 74 -2.25 -8.59 -21.11
N HIS A 75 -3.57 -8.43 -21.04
CA HIS A 75 -4.28 -7.40 -21.80
C HIS A 75 -3.94 -5.99 -21.33
N LYS A 76 -3.75 -5.78 -20.03
CA LYS A 76 -3.36 -4.48 -19.48
C LYS A 76 -1.97 -4.08 -19.99
N LYS A 77 -1.03 -5.02 -20.02
CA LYS A 77 0.30 -4.84 -20.61
C LYS A 77 0.22 -4.56 -22.12
N ALA A 78 -0.55 -5.35 -22.87
CA ALA A 78 -0.70 -5.17 -24.31
C ALA A 78 -1.32 -3.81 -24.68
N LEU A 79 -2.28 -3.31 -23.90
CA LEU A 79 -2.85 -1.97 -24.06
C LEU A 79 -1.83 -0.88 -23.74
N HIS A 80 -1.05 -1.06 -22.68
CA HIS A 80 0.00 -0.13 -22.27
C HIS A 80 1.09 0.00 -23.35
N ASP A 81 1.58 -1.13 -23.86
CA ASP A 81 2.54 -1.22 -24.97
C ASP A 81 1.96 -0.60 -26.26
N HIS A 82 0.69 -0.88 -26.58
CA HIS A 82 0.04 -0.36 -27.79
C HIS A 82 -0.12 1.16 -27.78
N LEU A 83 -0.46 1.72 -26.62
CA LEU A 83 -0.71 3.15 -26.46
C LEU A 83 0.56 3.95 -26.16
N ASN A 84 1.73 3.32 -26.09
CA ASN A 84 2.98 3.93 -25.62
C ASN A 84 2.75 4.75 -24.34
N LEU A 85 1.93 4.23 -23.43
CA LEU A 85 1.70 4.92 -22.17
C LEU A 85 3.03 4.91 -21.41
N PRO A 86 3.41 6.02 -20.75
CA PRO A 86 4.50 5.95 -19.79
C PRO A 86 4.15 4.89 -18.75
N ASP A 87 5.11 4.07 -18.34
CA ASP A 87 4.93 3.13 -17.22
C ASP A 87 4.32 3.89 -16.05
N GLU A 88 3.06 3.58 -15.70
CA GLU A 88 2.31 4.36 -14.71
C GLU A 88 2.89 4.21 -13.29
N ASN A 89 3.84 3.30 -13.11
CA ASN A 89 4.68 3.24 -11.92
C ASN A 89 6.13 3.06 -12.37
N PRO A 90 6.90 4.14 -12.56
CA PRO A 90 8.35 3.99 -12.63
C PRO A 90 8.76 3.17 -11.41
N LYS A 91 9.43 2.03 -11.65
CA LYS A 91 10.01 1.22 -10.57
C LYS A 91 10.73 2.18 -9.63
N PRO A 92 10.48 2.13 -8.30
CA PRO A 92 11.13 3.05 -7.38
C PRO A 92 12.63 3.01 -7.66
N THR A 93 13.18 4.13 -8.10
CA THR A 93 14.62 4.28 -8.37
C THR A 93 15.42 4.47 -7.08
N GLY A 94 14.73 4.46 -5.94
CA GLY A 94 15.30 4.60 -4.61
C GLY A 94 15.10 3.36 -3.75
N PRO A 95 15.65 3.39 -2.52
CA PRO A 95 15.46 2.35 -1.53
C PRO A 95 13.97 2.17 -1.23
N THR A 96 13.56 0.91 -1.06
CA THR A 96 12.17 0.57 -0.73
C THR A 96 12.01 0.15 0.71
N LYS A 97 13.12 -0.24 1.34
CA LYS A 97 13.19 -0.68 2.73
C LYS A 97 14.27 0.08 3.47
N VAL A 98 14.18 0.07 4.79
CA VAL A 98 15.14 0.70 5.69
C VAL A 98 15.42 -0.24 6.86
N LEU A 99 16.69 -0.37 7.21
CA LEU A 99 17.11 -0.88 8.51
C LEU A 99 17.08 0.30 9.48
N GLN A 100 16.26 0.27 10.51
CA GLN A 100 16.26 1.26 11.57
C GLN A 100 16.83 0.67 12.85
N ILE A 101 17.75 1.40 13.47
CA ILE A 101 18.44 1.04 14.69
C ILE A 101 17.98 2.00 15.77
N LEU A 102 17.39 1.46 16.82
CA LEU A 102 16.79 2.20 17.92
C LEU A 102 17.35 1.71 19.24
N THR A 103 17.17 2.52 20.26
CA THR A 103 17.50 2.17 21.64
C THR A 103 16.29 2.38 22.54
N ASP A 104 16.03 1.43 23.45
CA ASP A 104 15.06 1.65 24.54
C ASP A 104 15.80 1.93 25.85
N PHE A 105 15.39 3.02 26.50
CA PHE A 105 15.81 3.38 27.85
C PHE A 105 14.68 3.16 28.86
N ASN A 106 15.02 2.80 30.09
CA ASN A 106 14.05 2.82 31.19
C ASN A 106 13.68 4.26 31.55
N LYS A 107 12.39 4.62 31.55
CA LYS A 107 11.92 5.97 31.89
C LYS A 107 12.01 6.32 33.37
N ASN A 108 11.87 5.32 34.24
CA ASN A 108 11.80 5.51 35.69
C ASN A 108 12.72 4.52 36.44
N PRO A 109 14.05 4.55 36.18
CA PRO A 109 14.97 3.65 36.88
C PRO A 109 15.06 4.03 38.35
N LYS A 110 15.04 3.04 39.24
CA LYS A 110 15.08 3.26 40.69
C LYS A 110 16.48 3.47 41.23
N ASN A 111 17.50 3.09 40.46
CA ASN A 111 18.90 3.16 40.83
C ASN A 111 19.79 3.20 39.57
N ILE A 112 21.08 3.46 39.75
CA ILE A 112 22.05 3.57 38.66
C ILE A 112 22.21 2.26 37.88
N GLU A 113 22.01 1.11 38.53
CA GLU A 113 22.08 -0.18 37.87
C GLU A 113 20.93 -0.37 36.88
N GLU A 114 19.70 0.00 37.24
CA GLU A 114 18.55 -0.01 36.33
C GLU A 114 18.65 1.04 35.22
N TRP A 115 19.32 2.17 35.47
CA TRP A 115 19.56 3.21 34.46
C TRP A 115 20.62 2.79 33.44
N ALA A 116 21.59 1.98 33.85
CA ALA A 116 22.71 1.55 33.02
C ALA A 116 22.30 0.58 31.89
N TRP A 117 21.14 -0.06 31.95
CA TRP A 117 20.72 -1.01 30.93
C TRP A 117 19.97 -0.32 29.79
N ILE A 118 20.40 -0.62 28.56
CA ILE A 118 19.72 -0.22 27.32
C ILE A 118 19.44 -1.43 26.44
N ASP A 119 18.40 -1.33 25.64
CA ASP A 119 18.07 -2.33 24.63
C ASP A 119 18.36 -1.79 23.24
N TRP A 120 19.27 -2.42 22.51
CA TRP A 120 19.50 -2.15 21.09
C TRP A 120 18.54 -2.96 20.24
N LEU A 121 17.80 -2.27 19.38
CA LEU A 121 16.71 -2.85 18.59
C LEU A 121 16.90 -2.55 17.10
N PHE A 122 16.81 -3.59 16.28
CA PHE A 122 17.01 -3.50 14.84
C PHE A 122 15.72 -3.88 14.13
N PHE A 123 15.19 -3.02 13.28
CA PHE A 123 13.94 -3.26 12.54
C PHE A 123 14.15 -3.12 11.04
N ALA A 124 13.49 -3.98 10.25
CA ALA A 124 13.21 -3.67 8.86
C ALA A 124 11.85 -3.00 8.73
N THR A 125 11.82 -1.86 8.05
CA THR A 125 10.59 -1.13 7.73
C THR A 125 10.54 -0.81 6.25
N ASP A 126 9.35 -0.44 5.78
CA ASP A 126 9.21 0.27 4.51
C ASP A 126 9.85 1.66 4.61
N TYR A 127 10.35 2.14 3.47
CA TYR A 127 10.89 3.50 3.37
C TYR A 127 9.86 4.54 3.83
N GLY A 128 10.29 5.49 4.66
CA GLY A 128 9.43 6.54 5.21
C GLY A 128 8.47 6.08 6.32
N THR A 129 8.56 4.83 6.78
CA THR A 129 7.72 4.31 7.87
C THR A 129 8.52 4.18 9.16
N ALA A 130 8.06 4.82 10.23
CA ALA A 130 8.63 4.70 11.57
C ALA A 130 8.32 3.32 12.20
N PRO A 131 9.17 2.77 13.08
CA PRO A 131 8.93 1.49 13.72
C PRO A 131 8.03 1.62 14.95
N GLU A 132 7.87 2.84 15.50
CA GLU A 132 7.06 3.12 16.69
C GLU A 132 7.41 2.15 17.84
N CYS A 133 6.39 1.64 18.56
CA CYS A 133 6.55 0.70 19.67
C CYS A 133 6.40 -0.78 19.27
N ARG A 134 6.63 -1.14 17.99
CA ARG A 134 6.57 -2.55 17.56
C ARG A 134 7.67 -3.40 18.24
N THR A 135 7.47 -4.71 18.31
CA THR A 135 8.37 -5.63 19.03
C THR A 135 8.98 -6.74 18.16
N ASP A 136 8.65 -6.77 16.87
CA ASP A 136 9.16 -7.74 15.90
C ASP A 136 10.49 -7.27 15.28
N THR A 137 11.51 -7.22 16.13
CA THR A 137 12.89 -6.87 15.75
C THR A 137 13.52 -7.97 14.89
N LEU A 138 14.39 -7.57 13.96
CA LEU A 138 15.36 -8.44 13.33
C LEU A 138 16.44 -8.92 14.30
N TYR A 139 16.81 -8.06 15.24
CA TYR A 139 17.80 -8.33 16.28
C TYR A 139 17.53 -7.47 17.51
N HIS A 140 17.79 -8.04 18.68
CA HIS A 140 17.69 -7.39 19.99
C HIS A 140 18.88 -7.80 20.84
N GLU A 141 19.54 -6.82 21.45
CA GLU A 141 20.55 -7.04 22.48
C GLU A 141 20.30 -6.09 23.66
N GLU A 142 20.33 -6.64 24.87
CA GLU A 142 20.38 -5.85 26.09
C GLU A 142 21.86 -5.62 26.46
N ARG A 143 22.23 -4.37 26.71
CA ARG A 143 23.61 -3.98 27.03
C ARG A 143 23.64 -3.10 28.27
N LYS A 144 24.56 -3.42 29.19
CA LYS A 144 24.88 -2.57 30.34
C LYS A 144 25.91 -1.52 29.90
N MET A 145 25.53 -0.26 29.95
CA MET A 145 26.43 0.88 29.84
C MET A 145 27.24 1.01 31.13
N ASP A 146 28.54 1.26 31.03
CA ASP A 146 29.32 1.67 32.19
C ASP A 146 29.08 3.17 32.38
N PRO A 147 28.43 3.62 33.48
CA PRO A 147 28.17 5.04 33.70
C PRO A 147 29.45 5.87 33.97
N ASN A 148 30.62 5.23 34.10
CA ASN A 148 31.90 5.91 34.37
C ASN A 148 32.84 5.95 33.16
N ASP A 149 32.43 5.40 32.02
CA ASP A 149 33.24 5.35 30.81
C ASP A 149 33.27 6.71 30.07
N GLU A 150 34.09 7.67 30.48
CA GLU A 150 34.10 9.03 29.88
C GLU A 150 34.29 9.06 28.35
N ASP A 151 34.78 7.98 27.72
CA ASP A 151 34.93 7.84 26.27
C ASP A 151 33.63 7.39 25.55
N HIS A 152 32.48 7.33 26.26
CA HIS A 152 31.17 6.82 25.83
C HIS A 152 30.92 6.90 24.32
N THR A 153 31.06 5.76 23.65
CA THR A 153 30.38 5.54 22.38
C THR A 153 28.98 5.03 22.68
N TYR A 154 28.01 5.95 22.75
CA TYR A 154 26.58 5.65 22.99
C TYR A 154 25.91 4.84 21.86
N TYR A 155 26.69 4.36 20.90
CA TYR A 155 26.23 3.67 19.71
C TYR A 155 26.46 2.15 19.85
N PRO A 156 25.72 1.31 19.10
CA PRO A 156 25.88 -0.13 19.17
C PRO A 156 27.19 -0.53 18.48
N GLY A 157 28.32 -0.42 19.19
CA GLY A 157 29.60 -0.93 18.72
C GLY A 157 29.54 -2.47 18.61
N GLY A 158 30.02 -3.01 17.48
CA GLY A 158 30.07 -4.43 17.21
C GLY A 158 29.74 -4.84 15.77
N GLU A 159 29.55 -6.15 15.58
CA GLU A 159 29.06 -6.75 14.35
C GLU A 159 27.79 -7.55 14.64
N PHE A 160 26.73 -7.29 13.87
CA PHE A 160 25.38 -7.78 14.14
C PHE A 160 24.85 -8.51 12.91
N PRO A 161 24.70 -9.84 12.94
CA PRO A 161 24.13 -10.60 11.84
C PRO A 161 22.61 -10.37 11.75
N LEU A 162 22.11 -10.02 10.56
CA LEU A 162 20.73 -9.62 10.32
C LEU A 162 20.12 -10.40 9.15
N LYS A 163 18.93 -10.97 9.37
CA LYS A 163 18.11 -11.59 8.33
C LYS A 163 17.24 -10.54 7.65
N MET A 164 17.82 -9.82 6.70
CA MET A 164 17.16 -8.69 6.04
C MET A 164 16.13 -9.16 5.00
N PRO A 165 14.89 -8.64 5.02
CA PRO A 165 13.92 -8.87 3.94
C PRO A 165 14.48 -8.49 2.57
N GLY A 166 14.28 -9.34 1.56
CA GLY A 166 14.79 -9.09 0.21
C GLY A 166 16.23 -9.57 -0.04
N PHE A 167 16.86 -10.23 0.93
CA PHE A 167 18.14 -10.93 0.75
C PHE A 167 17.98 -12.41 1.08
N ASP A 168 18.59 -13.25 0.24
CA ASP A 168 18.59 -14.71 0.43
C ASP A 168 19.67 -15.17 1.44
N GLN A 169 20.62 -14.30 1.76
CA GLN A 169 21.68 -14.56 2.74
C GLN A 169 21.69 -13.46 3.80
N ASP A 170 22.23 -13.79 4.96
CA ASP A 170 22.35 -12.86 6.08
C ASP A 170 23.20 -11.65 5.69
N CYS A 171 22.75 -10.47 6.09
CA CYS A 171 23.56 -9.26 6.09
C CYS A 171 24.26 -9.11 7.44
N THR A 172 25.23 -8.20 7.54
CA THR A 172 25.87 -7.85 8.80
C THR A 172 25.93 -6.34 8.94
N TYR A 173 25.34 -5.80 10.00
CA TYR A 173 25.58 -4.40 10.38
C TYR A 173 26.87 -4.33 11.20
N LYS A 174 27.73 -3.35 10.90
CA LYS A 174 28.97 -3.13 11.64
C LYS A 174 29.10 -1.68 12.05
N ASN A 175 29.50 -1.45 13.29
CA ASN A 175 29.74 -0.12 13.83
C ASN A 175 30.91 -0.18 14.82
N ASN A 176 31.79 0.80 14.77
CA ASN A 176 32.96 0.90 15.66
C ASN A 176 32.68 1.66 16.97
N GLY A 177 31.44 2.13 17.16
CA GLY A 177 31.02 2.99 18.26
C GLY A 177 31.07 4.49 17.93
N GLU A 178 31.78 4.91 16.88
CA GLU A 178 32.09 6.32 16.65
C GLU A 178 31.29 6.96 15.50
N ASN A 179 30.55 6.17 14.72
CA ASN A 179 29.77 6.64 13.57
C ASN A 179 28.46 5.85 13.42
N ALA A 180 27.69 6.12 12.36
CA ALA A 180 26.42 5.44 12.08
C ALA A 180 26.57 3.97 11.64
N GLY A 181 27.79 3.51 11.36
CA GLY A 181 28.07 2.17 10.87
C GLY A 181 27.67 1.94 9.42
N ARG A 182 27.73 0.68 8.99
CA ARG A 182 27.39 0.24 7.64
C ARG A 182 26.74 -1.13 7.65
N LEU A 183 25.84 -1.37 6.71
CA LEU A 183 25.20 -2.67 6.49
C LEU A 183 25.85 -3.37 5.28
N PHE A 184 26.38 -4.57 5.52
CA PHE A 184 27.05 -5.39 4.52
C PHE A 184 26.12 -6.52 4.12
N CYS A 185 25.58 -6.47 2.91
CA CYS A 185 24.72 -7.49 2.33
C CYS A 185 25.42 -8.14 1.12
N PRO A 186 24.97 -9.32 0.64
CA PRO A 186 25.53 -9.93 -0.56
C PRO A 186 25.56 -8.97 -1.75
N GLY A 187 26.76 -8.66 -2.23
CA GLY A 187 26.98 -7.81 -3.40
C GLY A 187 26.78 -6.31 -3.18
N LYS A 188 26.50 -5.84 -1.96
CA LYS A 188 26.42 -4.40 -1.67
C LYS A 188 26.79 -4.02 -0.25
N GLU A 189 27.38 -2.84 -0.14
CA GLU A 189 27.62 -2.14 1.11
C GLU A 189 26.71 -0.91 1.15
N ILE A 190 25.99 -0.76 2.26
CA ILE A 190 25.02 0.29 2.46
C ILE A 190 25.50 1.16 3.62
N GLU A 191 25.72 2.42 3.35
CA GLU A 191 26.04 3.41 4.37
C GLU A 191 24.80 3.70 5.23
N CYS A 192 25.00 3.72 6.54
CA CYS A 192 23.99 4.16 7.47
C CYS A 192 24.23 5.63 7.83
N LYS A 193 23.18 6.30 8.27
CA LYS A 193 23.21 7.72 8.68
C LYS A 193 22.43 7.89 9.97
N ASP A 194 22.68 9.00 10.66
CA ASP A 194 21.84 9.44 11.78
C ASP A 194 20.39 9.51 11.35
N ASP A 195 19.49 9.07 12.23
CA ASP A 195 18.06 9.21 11.98
C ASP A 195 17.70 10.70 11.89
N PRO A 196 17.00 11.17 10.85
CA PRO A 196 16.67 12.59 10.69
C PRO A 196 15.73 13.12 11.77
N HIS A 197 15.10 12.25 12.56
CA HIS A 197 14.34 12.67 13.75
C HIS A 197 15.24 13.02 14.93
N ASP A 198 16.52 12.65 14.91
CA ASP A 198 17.55 13.25 15.76
C ASP A 198 17.93 14.63 15.20
N LYS A 199 17.27 15.67 15.72
CA LYS A 199 17.42 17.05 15.21
C LYS A 199 18.84 17.59 15.33
N ASP A 200 19.63 17.08 16.28
CA ASP A 200 21.04 17.41 16.44
C ASP A 200 21.76 16.25 17.16
N PRO A 201 22.33 15.30 16.38
CA PRO A 201 23.00 14.11 16.93
C PRO A 201 24.19 14.42 17.85
N SER A 202 24.76 15.62 17.73
CA SER A 202 25.88 16.08 18.56
C SER A 202 25.45 16.70 19.89
N ASN A 203 24.15 16.96 20.06
CA ASN A 203 23.58 17.57 21.26
C ASN A 203 22.71 16.55 22.02
N PRO A 204 23.11 16.11 23.23
CA PRO A 204 22.35 15.14 24.01
C PRO A 204 20.98 15.66 24.48
N GLU A 205 20.74 16.98 24.44
CA GLU A 205 19.47 17.60 24.81
C GLU A 205 18.52 17.85 23.63
N ALA A 206 18.94 17.53 22.39
CA ALA A 206 18.11 17.73 21.21
C ALA A 206 16.91 16.77 21.20
N ASP A 207 15.81 17.20 20.57
CA ASP A 207 14.64 16.34 20.37
C ASP A 207 14.98 15.22 19.38
N LYS A 208 15.00 13.98 19.90
CA LYS A 208 15.39 12.77 19.17
C LYS A 208 14.24 12.01 18.54
N GLY A 209 13.01 12.54 18.55
CA GLY A 209 11.84 11.77 18.12
C GLY A 209 11.60 10.57 19.04
N THR A 210 11.21 10.83 20.29
CA THR A 210 11.04 9.78 21.30
C THR A 210 9.66 9.12 21.22
N TYR A 211 9.60 7.79 21.26
CA TYR A 211 8.36 7.03 21.43
C TYR A 211 8.20 6.59 22.89
N ASP A 212 6.95 6.64 23.37
CA ASP A 212 6.59 6.15 24.69
C ASP A 212 6.04 4.72 24.61
N CYS A 213 6.83 3.74 25.03
CA CYS A 213 6.53 2.32 24.83
C CYS A 213 6.35 1.58 26.17
N ASP A 214 5.76 0.38 26.10
CA ASP A 214 5.45 -0.48 27.26
C ASP A 214 4.72 0.29 28.38
N ASP A 215 3.58 0.89 28.03
CA ASP A 215 2.71 1.63 28.96
C ASP A 215 3.42 2.75 29.74
N GLY A 216 4.37 3.46 29.12
CA GLY A 216 5.10 4.54 29.79
C GLY A 216 6.42 4.12 30.42
N LYS A 217 6.81 2.84 30.35
CA LYS A 217 7.99 2.32 31.05
C LYS A 217 9.27 2.49 30.25
N LYS A 218 9.19 2.47 28.92
CA LYS A 218 10.33 2.54 28.03
C LYS A 218 10.26 3.81 27.16
N SER A 219 11.39 4.46 27.01
CA SER A 219 11.61 5.57 26.10
C SER A 219 12.40 5.06 24.91
N ARG A 220 11.77 4.93 23.75
CA ARG A 220 12.45 4.48 22.53
C ARG A 220 12.96 5.67 21.74
N GLN A 221 14.22 5.63 21.34
CA GLN A 221 14.84 6.67 20.53
C GLN A 221 15.42 6.07 19.25
N PRO A 222 15.09 6.63 18.07
CA PRO A 222 15.78 6.30 16.83
C PRO A 222 17.22 6.81 16.89
N VAL A 223 18.14 6.04 16.31
CA VAL A 223 19.57 6.34 16.33
C VAL A 223 20.11 6.40 14.92
N PHE A 224 20.01 5.29 14.17
CA PHE A 224 20.52 5.21 12.81
C PHE A 224 19.54 4.58 11.85
N LEU A 225 19.73 4.88 10.57
CA LEU A 225 19.02 4.22 9.49
C LEU A 225 19.93 3.87 8.31
N CYS A 226 19.68 2.75 7.66
CA CYS A 226 20.37 2.28 6.46
C CYS A 226 19.33 1.96 5.38
N GLU A 227 19.31 2.72 4.29
CA GLU A 227 18.29 2.59 3.23
C GLU A 227 18.74 1.57 2.18
N TYR A 228 17.91 0.57 1.85
CA TYR A 228 18.33 -0.58 1.03
C TYR A 228 17.31 -1.12 0.01
#